data_AF-A0A2H0N608-F1
#
_entry.id   AF-A0A2H0N608-F1
#
_cell.length_a   1.000
_cell.length_b   1.000
_cell.length_c   1.000
_cell.angle_alpha   90.00
_cell.angle_beta   90.00
_cell.angle_gamma   90.00
#
_symmetry.space_group_name_H-M   'P 1'
#
loop_
_entity.id
_entity.type
_entity.pdbx_description
1 polymer ?
#
loop_
_entity_poly.entity_id
_entity_poly.type
_entity_poly.pdbx_seq_one_letter_code
_entity_poly.pdbx_strand_id
1 'polypeptide(L)'
;MENEHDYDSTKDAVLGHIREIFEELEQEAIMSHQEKYALLEDAFENATDVDELRVAFDQWYSDHVDELGLDVDVDELWDQAVSGEGGSFDSFEGEDDFDYKEEEEEEEEDEDEDEEEEEEDL
;
A
#
# COMPACT_ATOMS: atom_id res chain seq x y z
N MET A 1 -0.29 14.13 39.69
CA MET A 1 -1.40 14.38 38.76
C MET A 1 -1.05 15.48 37.76
N GLU A 2 -0.58 16.67 38.18
CA GLU A 2 -0.11 17.72 37.24
C GLU A 2 1.00 17.23 36.28
N ASN A 3 2.05 16.60 36.80
CA ASN A 3 3.14 16.05 35.96
C ASN A 3 2.72 14.91 35.02
N GLU A 4 1.63 14.21 35.30
CA GLU A 4 1.17 13.08 34.49
C GLU A 4 0.39 13.60 33.28
N HIS A 5 -0.47 14.61 33.51
CA HIS A 5 -1.16 15.33 32.44
C HIS A 5 -0.19 16.10 31.52
N ASP A 6 0.87 16.69 32.06
CA ASP A 6 1.91 17.35 31.26
C ASP A 6 2.77 16.34 30.46
N TYR A 7 3.00 15.15 31.03
CA TYR A 7 3.69 14.06 30.35
C TYR A 7 2.86 13.53 29.18
N ASP A 8 1.59 13.18 29.41
CA ASP A 8 0.71 12.63 28.38
C ASP A 8 0.48 13.64 27.25
N SER A 9 0.24 14.92 27.58
CA SER A 9 0.12 15.98 26.58
C SER A 9 1.39 16.18 25.75
N THR A 10 2.57 16.15 26.39
CA THR A 10 3.85 16.26 25.66
C THR A 10 4.10 15.04 24.78
N LYS A 11 3.79 13.84 25.28
CA LYS A 11 3.90 12.59 24.54
C LYS A 11 3.00 12.62 23.31
N ASP A 12 1.73 12.98 23.47
CA ASP A 12 0.77 13.03 22.37
C ASP A 12 1.17 14.07 21.34
N ALA A 13 1.67 15.23 21.76
CA ALA A 13 2.19 16.25 20.85
C ALA A 13 3.39 15.75 20.03
N VAL A 14 4.35 15.04 20.66
CA VAL A 14 5.52 14.49 19.96
C VAL A 14 5.11 13.35 19.02
N LEU A 15 4.26 12.42 19.47
CA LEU A 15 3.79 11.32 18.64
C LEU A 15 2.95 11.82 17.46
N GLY A 16 2.09 12.81 17.69
CA GLY A 16 1.31 13.46 16.64
C GLY A 16 2.21 14.11 15.59
N HIS A 17 3.23 14.86 16.03
CA HIS A 17 4.15 15.51 15.10
C HIS A 17 4.98 14.50 14.28
N ILE A 18 5.46 13.42 14.90
CA ILE A 18 6.18 12.36 14.15
C ILE A 18 5.26 11.66 13.15
N ARG A 19 3.98 11.46 13.49
CA ARG A 19 2.99 10.92 12.55
C ARG A 19 2.80 11.85 11.36
N GLU A 20 2.64 13.15 11.58
CA GLU A 20 2.53 14.14 10.49
C GLU A 20 3.76 14.09 9.57
N ILE A 21 4.97 13.97 10.13
CA ILE A 21 6.20 13.82 9.33
C ILE A 21 6.15 12.55 8.47
N PHE A 22 5.70 11.42 9.02
CA PHE A 22 5.58 10.19 8.23
C PHE A 22 4.56 10.31 7.11
N GLU A 23 3.41 10.93 7.37
CA GLU A 23 2.40 11.19 6.34
C GLU A 23 2.94 12.09 5.21
N GLU A 24 3.74 13.10 5.55
CA GLU A 24 4.41 13.96 4.56
C GLU A 24 5.42 13.19 3.71
N LEU A 25 6.28 12.36 4.34
CA LEU A 25 7.26 11.54 3.64
C LEU A 25 6.62 10.49 2.73
N GLU A 26 5.54 9.85 3.20
CA GLU A 26 4.78 8.89 2.40
C GLU A 26 4.15 9.57 1.18
N GLN A 27 3.56 10.75 1.34
CA GLN A 27 3.03 11.51 0.20
C GLN A 27 4.13 11.90 -0.80
N GLU A 28 5.30 12.33 -0.32
CA GLU A 28 6.44 12.63 -1.18
C GLU A 28 6.90 11.40 -1.96
N ALA A 29 7.01 10.25 -1.29
CA ALA A 29 7.36 8.98 -1.92
C ALA A 29 6.33 8.56 -2.98
N ILE A 30 5.02 8.68 -2.67
CA ILE A 30 3.94 8.37 -3.60
C ILE A 30 4.04 9.26 -4.85
N MET A 31 4.21 10.57 -4.68
CA MET A 31 4.36 11.49 -5.81
C MET A 31 5.59 11.15 -6.65
N SER A 32 6.71 10.83 -6.01
CA SER A 32 7.93 10.42 -6.69
C SER A 32 7.74 9.15 -7.51
N HIS A 33 7.07 8.13 -6.96
CA HIS A 33 6.76 6.90 -7.70
C HIS A 33 5.82 7.15 -8.88
N GLN A 34 4.82 8.02 -8.71
CA GLN A 34 3.91 8.40 -9.79
C GLN A 34 4.63 9.12 -10.93
N GLU A 35 5.55 10.04 -10.60
CA GLU A 35 6.37 10.72 -11.60
C GLU A 35 7.25 9.72 -12.37
N LYS A 36 7.97 8.84 -11.66
CA LYS A 36 8.79 7.80 -12.27
C LYS A 36 7.97 6.90 -13.19
N TYR A 37 6.78 6.48 -12.75
CA TYR A 37 5.86 5.69 -13.57
C TYR A 37 5.41 6.44 -14.82
N ALA A 38 5.03 7.72 -14.70
CA ALA A 38 4.63 8.54 -15.84
C ALA A 38 5.77 8.71 -16.87
N LEU A 39 7.02 8.84 -16.41
CA LEU A 39 8.19 8.86 -17.29
C LEU A 39 8.39 7.54 -18.03
N LEU A 40 8.14 6.41 -17.36
CA LEU A 40 8.19 5.09 -18.00
C LEU A 40 7.08 4.94 -19.06
N GLU A 41 5.86 5.38 -18.74
CA GLU A 41 4.73 5.36 -19.65
C GLU A 41 5.03 6.18 -20.92
N ASP A 42 5.55 7.40 -20.78
CA ASP A 42 5.98 8.22 -21.92
C ASP A 42 7.10 7.53 -22.74
N ALA A 43 8.08 6.92 -22.07
CA ALA A 43 9.13 6.17 -22.76
C ALA A 43 8.55 5.00 -23.58
N PHE A 44 7.53 4.32 -23.07
CA PHE A 44 6.84 3.22 -23.75
C PHE A 44 5.94 3.69 -24.89
N GLU A 45 5.28 4.84 -24.76
CA GLU A 45 4.48 5.43 -25.84
C GLU A 45 5.33 5.75 -27.10
N ASN A 46 6.62 6.01 -26.90
CA ASN A 46 7.57 6.28 -27.99
C ASN A 46 8.16 5.01 -28.62
N ALA A 47 7.99 3.84 -28.00
CA ALA A 47 8.49 2.56 -28.52
C ALA A 47 7.50 1.94 -29.54
N THR A 48 8.03 1.35 -30.60
CA THR A 48 7.24 0.79 -31.71
C THR A 48 7.21 -0.74 -31.75
N ASP A 49 8.12 -1.39 -31.04
CA ASP A 49 8.20 -2.84 -30.89
C ASP A 49 8.71 -3.27 -29.51
N VAL A 50 8.76 -4.58 -29.28
CA VAL A 50 9.14 -5.16 -27.97
C VAL A 50 10.62 -4.95 -27.65
N ASP A 51 11.49 -4.93 -28.66
CA ASP A 51 12.91 -4.69 -28.45
C ASP A 51 13.14 -3.23 -28.04
N GLU A 52 12.41 -2.28 -28.64
CA GLU A 52 12.41 -0.88 -28.23
C GLU A 52 11.83 -0.68 -26.83
N LEU A 53 10.76 -1.40 -26.45
CA LEU A 53 10.23 -1.38 -25.08
C LEU A 53 11.25 -1.89 -24.06
N ARG A 54 11.99 -2.97 -24.39
CA ARG A 54 13.05 -3.50 -23.53
C ARG A 54 14.15 -2.47 -23.31
N VAL A 55 14.61 -1.83 -24.39
CA VAL A 55 15.64 -0.79 -24.30
C VAL A 55 15.16 0.42 -23.50
N ALA A 56 13.91 0.86 -23.71
CA ALA A 56 13.31 1.96 -22.97
C ALA A 56 13.21 1.64 -21.46
N PHE A 57 12.80 0.42 -21.12
CA PHE A 57 12.73 -0.05 -19.74
C PHE A 57 14.12 -0.13 -19.09
N ASP A 58 15.12 -0.68 -19.79
CA ASP A 58 16.50 -0.77 -19.27
C ASP A 58 17.11 0.61 -19.01
N GLN A 59 16.87 1.57 -19.92
CA GLN A 59 17.32 2.96 -19.76
C GLN A 59 16.64 3.62 -18.56
N TRP A 60 15.31 3.54 -18.50
CA TRP A 60 14.55 4.09 -17.38
C TRP A 60 14.97 3.46 -16.05
N TYR A 61 15.12 2.14 -15.98
CA TYR A 61 15.53 1.46 -14.75
C TYR A 61 16.93 1.89 -14.32
N SER A 62 17.88 1.95 -15.26
CA SER A 62 19.26 2.39 -14.95
C SER A 62 19.30 3.82 -14.38
N ASP A 63 18.41 4.70 -14.86
CA ASP A 63 18.33 6.08 -14.40
C ASP A 63 17.70 6.23 -13.01
N HIS A 64 16.94 5.23 -12.55
CA HIS A 64 16.14 5.32 -11.30
C HIS A 64 16.44 4.22 -10.28
N VAL A 65 17.30 3.23 -10.58
CA VAL A 65 17.56 2.06 -9.73
C VAL A 65 17.95 2.42 -8.29
N ASP A 66 18.78 3.44 -8.11
CA ASP A 66 19.25 3.91 -6.81
C ASP A 66 18.09 4.44 -5.93
N GLU A 67 17.03 4.94 -6.56
CA GLU A 67 15.85 5.51 -5.90
C GLU A 67 14.72 4.51 -5.72
N LEU A 68 14.67 3.46 -6.55
CA LEU A 68 13.63 2.43 -6.48
C LEU A 68 13.82 1.47 -5.30
N GLY A 69 15.06 1.30 -4.82
CA GLY A 69 15.36 0.45 -3.66
C GLY A 69 14.97 -1.02 -3.86
N LEU A 70 14.94 -1.49 -5.11
CA LEU A 70 14.60 -2.86 -5.48
C LEU A 70 15.84 -3.76 -5.39
N ASP A 71 15.70 -4.92 -4.76
CA ASP A 71 16.75 -5.95 -4.66
C ASP A 71 16.64 -6.98 -5.79
N VAL A 72 16.20 -6.54 -6.96
CA VAL A 72 15.98 -7.37 -8.15
C VAL A 72 16.54 -6.66 -9.37
N ASP A 73 17.25 -7.40 -10.20
CA ASP A 73 17.86 -6.88 -11.42
C ASP A 73 16.80 -6.59 -12.49
N VAL A 74 17.13 -5.69 -13.42
CA VAL A 74 16.24 -5.26 -14.51
C VAL A 74 15.79 -6.38 -15.45
N ASP A 75 16.65 -7.38 -15.66
CA ASP A 75 16.32 -8.56 -16.46
C ASP A 75 15.26 -9.41 -15.75
N GLU A 76 15.41 -9.59 -14.43
CA GLU A 76 14.46 -10.35 -13.61
C GLU A 76 13.09 -9.66 -13.55
N LEU A 77 13.06 -8.35 -13.31
CA LEU A 77 11.82 -7.57 -13.30
C LEU A 77 11.06 -7.67 -14.63
N TRP A 78 11.78 -7.61 -15.74
CA TRP A 78 11.18 -7.75 -17.06
C TRP A 78 10.64 -9.15 -17.31
N ASP A 79 11.41 -10.16 -16.97
CA ASP A 79 10.99 -11.56 -17.13
C ASP A 79 9.75 -11.84 -16.26
N GLN A 80 9.69 -11.34 -15.03
CA GLN A 80 8.50 -11.42 -14.18
C GLN A 80 7.28 -10.74 -14.83
N ALA A 81 7.46 -9.53 -15.36
CA ALA A 81 6.39 -8.77 -16.00
C ALA A 81 5.85 -9.44 -17.27
N VAL A 82 6.72 -10.01 -18.11
CA VAL A 82 6.35 -10.55 -19.44
C VAL A 82 5.98 -12.03 -19.38
N SER A 83 6.56 -12.81 -18.47
CA SER A 83 6.29 -14.26 -18.38
C SER A 83 4.93 -14.59 -17.78
N GLY A 84 4.24 -13.61 -17.18
CA GLY A 84 2.93 -13.83 -16.57
C GLY A 84 2.97 -14.67 -15.28
N GLU A 85 4.16 -15.11 -14.86
CA GLU A 85 4.46 -15.44 -13.47
C GLU A 85 4.54 -14.13 -12.69
N GLY A 86 3.39 -13.48 -12.53
CA GLY A 86 3.22 -12.45 -11.52
C GLY A 86 3.39 -13.12 -10.17
N GLY A 87 4.65 -13.27 -9.75
CA GLY A 87 4.99 -13.57 -8.38
C GLY A 87 4.23 -12.58 -7.53
N SER A 88 3.35 -13.09 -6.67
CA SER A 88 2.81 -12.27 -5.61
C SER A 88 4.03 -11.59 -4.96
N PHE A 89 4.02 -10.26 -4.88
CA PHE A 89 5.01 -9.50 -4.13
C PHE A 89 5.14 -9.99 -2.66
N ASP A 90 4.21 -10.86 -2.23
CA ASP A 90 4.18 -11.66 -1.02
C ASP A 90 5.26 -12.77 -0.92
N SER A 91 5.95 -13.14 -2.01
CA SER A 91 7.11 -14.05 -1.94
C SER A 91 8.42 -13.32 -1.64
N PHE A 92 8.38 -12.38 -0.70
CA PHE A 92 9.57 -12.06 0.09
C PHE A 92 9.78 -13.23 1.04
N GLU A 93 10.59 -14.22 0.66
CA GLU A 93 11.13 -15.23 1.59
C GLU A 93 12.15 -14.59 2.55
N GLY A 94 11.74 -13.53 3.25
CA GLY A 94 12.31 -13.13 4.52
C GLY A 94 11.45 -13.79 5.61
N GLU A 95 12.07 -14.70 6.35
CA GLU A 95 11.48 -15.47 7.45
C GLU A 95 10.87 -14.56 8.55
N ASP A 96 9.65 -14.05 8.38
CA ASP A 96 8.87 -13.48 9.47
C ASP A 96 7.41 -13.94 9.35
N ASP A 97 7.12 -15.01 10.08
CA ASP A 97 5.80 -15.58 10.36
C ASP A 97 4.97 -14.53 11.13
N PHE A 98 4.31 -13.62 10.42
CA PHE A 98 3.38 -12.66 11.01
C PHE A 98 1.94 -13.16 10.78
N ASP A 99 1.47 -14.00 11.71
CA ASP A 99 0.09 -14.48 11.82
C ASP A 99 -0.86 -13.29 12.08
N TYR A 100 -1.30 -12.61 11.03
CA TYR A 100 -2.37 -11.62 11.13
C TYR A 100 -3.69 -12.38 11.24
N LYS A 101 -4.17 -12.58 12.47
CA LYS A 101 -5.54 -13.03 12.71
C LYS A 101 -6.49 -11.92 12.28
N GLU A 102 -7.14 -12.15 11.16
CA GLU A 102 -8.35 -11.47 10.73
C GLU A 102 -9.43 -11.70 11.80
N GLU A 103 -9.66 -10.70 12.64
CA GLU A 103 -10.82 -10.68 13.54
C GLU A 103 -12.04 -10.30 12.68
N GLU A 104 -12.85 -11.30 12.31
CA GLU A 104 -14.18 -11.06 11.74
C GLU A 104 -15.04 -10.38 12.83
N GLU A 105 -15.39 -9.11 12.60
CA GLU A 105 -16.44 -8.43 13.35
C GLU A 105 -17.80 -9.04 12.92
N GLU A 106 -18.40 -9.86 13.78
CA GLU A 106 -19.79 -10.31 13.61
C GLU A 106 -20.73 -9.11 13.80
N GLU A 107 -21.41 -8.70 12.72
CA GLU A 107 -22.54 -7.76 12.79
C GLU A 107 -23.71 -8.46 13.52
N GLU A 108 -24.07 -7.96 14.70
CA GLU A 108 -25.28 -8.38 15.41
C GLU A 108 -26.52 -7.90 14.62
N GLU A 109 -27.24 -8.84 14.03
CA GLU A 109 -28.56 -8.61 13.43
C GLU A 109 -29.58 -8.35 14.56
N ASP A 110 -30.03 -7.09 14.71
CA ASP A 110 -31.19 -6.75 15.53
C ASP A 110 -32.44 -7.39 14.90
N GLU A 111 -32.90 -8.51 15.46
CA GLU A 111 -34.18 -9.13 15.13
C GLU A 111 -35.34 -8.23 15.60
N ASP A 112 -36.07 -7.67 14.64
CA ASP A 112 -37.38 -7.04 14.86
C ASP A 112 -38.36 -8.09 15.42
N GLU A 113 -38.67 -8.01 16.72
CA GLU A 113 -39.78 -8.77 17.32
C GLU A 113 -41.12 -8.09 16.96
N ASP A 114 -41.80 -8.68 15.98
CA ASP A 114 -43.24 -8.56 15.75
C ASP A 114 -44.03 -8.97 17.01
N GLU A 115 -44.72 -8.03 17.66
CA GLU A 115 -45.87 -8.35 18.53
C GLU A 115 -47.17 -8.28 17.72
N GLU A 116 -47.64 -9.46 17.30
CA GLU A 116 -48.95 -9.69 16.70
C GLU A 116 -50.11 -9.35 17.65
N GLU A 117 -51.23 -9.01 17.02
CA GLU A 117 -52.54 -8.64 17.54
C GLU A 117 -53.16 -9.70 18.48
N GLU A 118 -53.93 -9.27 19.48
CA GLU A 118 -55.16 -9.98 19.88
C GLU A 118 -56.32 -8.99 20.15
N GLU A 119 -57.45 -9.31 19.51
CA GLU A 119 -58.75 -8.63 19.52
C GLU A 119 -59.54 -8.77 20.86
N GLU A 120 -60.43 -7.81 21.11
CA GLU A 120 -61.90 -7.99 21.30
C GLU A 120 -62.53 -7.05 22.34
N ASP A 121 -63.55 -6.33 21.85
CA ASP A 121 -64.80 -5.84 22.46
C ASP A 121 -64.89 -5.48 23.96
N LEU A 122 -65.25 -4.20 24.22
CA LEU A 122 -66.42 -3.79 25.03
C LEU A 122 -66.72 -2.27 24.95
#